data_AF-A0A366LNV7-F1
#
_entry.id   AF-A0A366LNV7-F1
#
_cell.length_a   1.000
_cell.length_b   1.000
_cell.length_c   1.000
_cell.angle_alpha   90.00
_cell.angle_beta   90.00
_cell.angle_gamma   90.00
#
_symmetry.space_group_name_H-M   'P 1'
#
loop_
_entity.id
_entity.type
_entity.pdbx_description
1 polymer ?
#
loop_
_entity_poly.entity_id
_entity_poly.type
_entity_poly.pdbx_seq_one_letter_code
_entity_poly.pdbx_strand_id
1 'polypeptide(L)'
;MTRDDDEDSGTITLAEWAKEVGRTPEHIAIRWRPTPGFPRPAGRRRRLGARGPGEPVYDRDALETWLAAWEEARARPRRRYEVPGDPDEMRTLNAIARLLGVAGKTLSQYRQTFDAHAEHRDHGARTLYRTGDVVNLLNDRPGAGVASATERDARRGRDLTDQEAARLQAAATPGEWAAIARDLLADGASRPSIGRAVGLTGNAVEQRLRDHDHM
;
A
#
# COMPACT_ATOMS: atom_id res chain seq x y z
N MET A 1 1.25 -9.67 47.94
CA MET A 1 1.56 -10.50 46.77
C MET A 1 1.44 -9.59 45.56
N THR A 2 2.55 -8.97 45.22
CA THR A 2 2.79 -8.18 44.01
C THR A 2 2.54 -9.07 42.79
N ARG A 3 1.67 -8.61 41.90
CA ARG A 3 1.47 -9.20 40.58
C ARG A 3 2.46 -8.45 39.68
N ASP A 4 3.66 -9.03 39.58
CA ASP A 4 4.76 -8.53 38.76
C ASP A 4 4.30 -8.35 37.31
N ASP A 5 4.43 -7.12 36.81
CA ASP A 5 5.13 -6.78 35.57
C ASP A 5 4.93 -7.74 34.39
N ASP A 6 3.75 -7.69 33.76
CA ASP A 6 3.67 -7.78 32.29
C ASP A 6 4.14 -6.41 31.75
N GLU A 7 5.42 -6.10 31.99
CA GLU A 7 6.14 -5.09 31.23
C GLU A 7 5.98 -5.48 29.76
N ASP A 8 5.48 -4.52 28.99
CA ASP A 8 5.39 -4.48 27.53
C ASP A 8 6.73 -4.92 26.96
N SER A 9 6.94 -6.24 26.84
CA SER A 9 8.23 -6.82 26.54
C SER A 9 8.58 -6.27 25.18
N GLY A 10 9.56 -5.37 25.09
CA GLY A 10 9.91 -4.60 23.88
C GLY A 10 10.33 -5.46 22.67
N THR A 11 10.05 -6.75 22.71
CA THR A 11 10.19 -7.72 21.65
C THR A 11 8.87 -7.98 20.91
N ILE A 12 8.91 -7.93 19.59
CA ILE A 12 7.78 -8.15 18.69
C ILE A 12 8.14 -9.18 17.62
N THR A 13 7.18 -9.98 17.16
CA THR A 13 7.42 -10.82 15.97
C THR A 13 7.42 -9.97 14.70
N LEU A 14 8.10 -10.43 13.64
CA LEU A 14 8.10 -9.71 12.37
C LEU A 14 6.68 -9.58 11.78
N ALA A 15 5.79 -10.55 12.07
CA ALA A 15 4.44 -10.55 11.56
C ALA A 15 3.55 -9.50 12.26
N GLU A 16 3.67 -9.39 13.58
CA GLU A 16 3.00 -8.36 14.38
C GLU A 16 3.49 -6.97 13.96
N TRP A 17 4.81 -6.76 13.88
CA TRP A 17 5.38 -5.47 13.47
C TRP A 17 5.00 -5.11 12.03
N ALA A 18 4.97 -6.07 11.11
CA ALA A 18 4.56 -5.83 9.73
C ALA A 18 3.15 -5.23 9.66
N LYS A 19 2.22 -5.73 10.49
CA LYS A 19 0.86 -5.21 10.57
C LYS A 19 0.84 -3.77 11.08
N GLU A 20 1.64 -3.45 12.09
CA GLU A 20 1.74 -2.09 12.66
C GLU A 20 2.22 -1.08 11.60
N VAL A 21 3.22 -1.42 10.78
CA VAL A 21 3.75 -0.54 9.73
C VAL A 21 2.99 -0.61 8.40
N GLY A 22 1.83 -1.29 8.36
CA GLY A 22 0.98 -1.41 7.17
C GLY A 22 1.64 -2.19 6.02
N ARG A 23 2.36 -3.27 6.34
CA ARG A 23 3.08 -4.14 5.38
C ARG A 23 2.74 -5.61 5.61
N THR A 24 3.03 -6.44 4.61
CA THR A 24 2.94 -7.90 4.79
C THR A 24 4.25 -8.44 5.36
N PRO A 25 4.21 -9.49 6.20
CA PRO A 25 5.43 -10.10 6.75
C PRO A 25 6.39 -10.59 5.65
N GLU A 26 5.83 -11.13 4.56
CA GLU A 26 6.57 -11.55 3.37
C GLU A 26 7.28 -10.37 2.68
N HIS A 27 6.63 -9.20 2.60
CA HIS A 27 7.28 -8.01 2.03
C HIS A 27 8.53 -7.63 2.82
N ILE A 28 8.43 -7.62 4.15
CA ILE A 28 9.55 -7.28 5.03
C ILE A 28 10.65 -8.34 4.89
N ALA A 29 10.29 -9.62 4.87
CA ALA A 29 11.24 -10.72 4.71
C ALA A 29 12.01 -10.69 3.38
N ILE A 30 11.34 -10.36 2.27
CA ILE A 30 11.94 -10.36 0.93
C ILE A 30 12.68 -9.04 0.63
N ARG A 31 12.13 -7.90 1.06
CA ARG A 31 12.63 -6.58 0.63
C ARG A 31 13.48 -5.88 1.68
N TRP A 32 13.18 -6.04 2.96
CA TRP A 32 13.81 -5.26 4.02
C TRP A 32 14.90 -6.06 4.71
N ARG A 33 14.62 -7.31 5.09
CA ARG A 33 15.55 -8.18 5.79
C ARG A 33 16.91 -8.37 5.10
N PRO A 34 17.02 -8.43 3.75
CA PRO A 34 18.33 -8.49 3.09
C PRO A 34 19.11 -7.17 3.08
N THR A 35 18.48 -6.06 3.47
CA THR A 35 19.11 -4.74 3.47
C THR A 35 20.17 -4.67 4.58
N PRO A 36 21.38 -4.13 4.29
CA PRO A 36 22.38 -3.91 5.33
C PRO A 36 21.83 -3.13 6.52
N GLY A 37 22.19 -3.57 7.73
CA GLY A 37 21.76 -2.93 8.97
C GLY A 37 20.38 -3.33 9.48
N PHE A 38 19.63 -4.19 8.78
CA PHE A 38 18.35 -4.69 9.29
C PHE A 38 18.53 -5.42 10.64
N PRO A 39 17.70 -5.13 11.66
CA PRO A 39 17.86 -5.70 12.99
C PRO A 39 17.86 -7.23 12.99
N ARG A 40 18.76 -7.81 13.79
CA ARG A 40 18.81 -9.26 14.01
C ARG A 40 17.73 -9.64 15.04
N PRO A 41 17.18 -10.85 14.96
CA PRO A 41 16.24 -11.32 15.98
C PRO A 41 16.94 -11.38 17.34
N ALA A 42 16.31 -10.81 18.36
CA ALA A 42 16.76 -10.82 19.75
C ALA A 42 16.56 -12.21 20.40
N GLY A 43 15.66 -13.03 19.84
CA GLY A 43 15.40 -14.36 20.35
C GLY A 43 14.37 -15.12 19.53
N ARG A 44 13.76 -16.12 20.16
CA ARG A 44 12.65 -16.89 19.57
C ARG A 44 11.53 -17.08 20.59
N ARG A 45 10.30 -16.72 20.22
CA ARG A 45 9.10 -17.02 20.99
C ARG A 45 8.59 -18.41 20.63
N ARG A 46 8.44 -19.28 21.62
CA ARG A 46 7.80 -20.58 21.41
C ARG A 46 6.33 -20.35 21.07
N ARG A 47 5.88 -20.96 19.98
CA ARG A 47 4.46 -21.03 19.66
C ARG A 47 3.87 -22.21 20.44
N LEU A 48 2.85 -21.94 21.26
CA LEU A 48 2.20 -22.98 22.06
C LEU A 48 1.66 -24.08 21.12
N GLY A 49 2.07 -25.33 21.35
CA GLY A 49 1.64 -26.49 20.55
C GLY A 49 2.41 -26.77 19.26
N ALA A 50 3.37 -25.93 18.84
CA ALA A 50 4.15 -26.18 17.62
C ALA A 50 5.47 -26.88 17.93
N ARG A 51 5.73 -28.01 17.25
CA ARG A 51 7.02 -28.71 17.31
C ARG A 51 7.99 -28.04 16.33
N GLY A 52 8.87 -27.18 16.82
CA GLY A 52 9.87 -26.52 15.97
C GLY A 52 10.68 -25.44 16.68
N PRO A 53 11.72 -24.91 16.02
CA PRO A 53 12.46 -23.76 16.51
C PRO A 53 11.53 -22.55 16.44
N GLY A 54 11.11 -22.02 17.59
CA GLY A 54 10.09 -20.97 17.70
C GLY A 54 10.27 -19.75 16.78
N GLU A 55 9.24 -18.91 16.73
CA GLU A 55 9.18 -17.74 15.84
C GLU A 55 10.20 -16.68 16.28
N PRO A 56 11.01 -16.12 15.36
CA PRO A 56 11.97 -15.09 15.71
C PRO A 56 11.27 -13.83 16.24
N VAL A 57 11.74 -13.34 17.38
CA VAL A 57 11.33 -12.05 17.94
C VAL A 57 12.45 -11.04 17.80
N TYR A 58 12.06 -9.78 17.62
CA TYR A 58 12.93 -8.64 17.34
C TYR A 58 12.66 -7.57 18.38
N ASP A 59 13.69 -6.80 18.72
CA ASP A 59 13.52 -5.58 19.49
C ASP A 59 12.73 -4.54 18.65
N ARG A 60 11.63 -4.02 19.21
CA ARG A 60 10.71 -3.09 18.54
C ARG A 60 11.42 -1.77 18.23
N ASP A 61 12.11 -1.20 19.21
CA ASP A 61 12.80 0.09 19.07
C ASP A 61 13.90 0.02 18.00
N ALA A 62 14.62 -1.11 17.93
CA ALA A 62 15.61 -1.35 16.88
C ALA A 62 14.96 -1.42 15.48
N LEU A 63 13.78 -2.04 15.35
CA LEU A 63 13.04 -2.08 14.08
C LEU A 63 12.53 -0.71 13.65
N GLU A 64 12.01 0.08 14.59
CA GLU A 64 11.55 1.45 14.33
C GLU A 64 12.71 2.39 13.98
N THR A 65 13.80 2.34 14.74
CA THR A 65 15.03 3.11 14.47
C THR A 65 15.58 2.78 13.08
N TRP A 66 15.64 1.49 12.75
CA TRP A 66 16.08 1.06 11.42
C TRP A 66 15.13 1.55 10.33
N LEU A 67 13.81 1.47 10.53
CA LEU A 67 12.83 1.91 9.54
C LEU A 67 12.99 3.41 9.27
N ALA A 68 13.11 4.23 10.32
CA ALA A 68 13.32 5.67 10.20
C ALA A 68 14.60 5.98 9.40
N ALA A 69 15.73 5.36 9.77
CA ALA A 69 16.99 5.55 9.07
C ALA A 69 16.95 5.03 7.61
N TRP A 70 16.26 3.91 7.38
CA TRP A 70 16.09 3.35 6.04
C TRP A 70 15.21 4.25 5.16
N GLU A 71 14.14 4.82 5.71
CA GLU A 71 13.28 5.78 5.02
C GLU A 71 14.02 7.07 4.71
N GLU A 72 14.83 7.58 5.65
CA GLU A 72 15.70 8.74 5.43
C GLU A 72 16.75 8.47 4.35
N ALA A 73 17.47 7.34 4.42
CA ALA A 73 18.46 6.97 3.42
C ALA A 73 17.84 6.70 2.03
N ARG A 74 16.61 6.18 1.99
CA ARG A 74 15.85 5.94 0.75
C ARG A 74 15.06 7.16 0.30
N ALA A 75 15.00 8.23 1.08
CA ALA A 75 14.60 9.54 0.59
C ALA A 75 15.69 9.99 -0.39
N ARG A 76 15.67 9.39 -1.59
CA ARG A 76 16.55 9.76 -2.70
C ARG A 76 16.48 11.27 -2.82
N PRO A 77 17.61 11.97 -3.01
CA PRO A 77 17.60 13.36 -3.40
C PRO A 77 16.60 13.48 -4.55
N ARG A 78 15.44 14.10 -4.28
CA ARG A 78 14.43 14.28 -5.31
C ARG A 78 15.15 15.08 -6.36
N ARG A 79 15.17 14.59 -7.61
CA ARG A 79 15.65 15.41 -8.72
C ARG A 79 14.71 16.60 -8.77
N ARG A 80 15.11 17.69 -8.12
CA ARG A 80 14.37 18.93 -8.15
C ARG A 80 14.49 19.44 -9.56
N TYR A 81 13.35 19.57 -10.20
CA TYR A 81 13.25 20.26 -11.46
C TYR A 81 13.25 21.74 -11.15
N GLU A 82 14.25 22.46 -11.64
CA GLU A 82 14.14 23.91 -11.76
C GLU A 82 13.06 24.22 -12.79
N VAL A 83 12.41 25.37 -12.66
CA VAL A 83 11.44 25.82 -13.66
C VAL A 83 12.21 26.44 -14.83
N PRO A 84 12.28 25.79 -16.01
CA PRO A 84 12.99 26.36 -17.14
C PRO A 84 12.14 27.44 -17.82
N GLY A 85 12.70 28.65 -17.95
CA GLY A 85 12.02 29.78 -18.59
C GLY A 85 11.05 30.48 -17.64
N ASP A 86 9.93 30.97 -18.19
CA ASP A 86 8.91 31.69 -17.42
C ASP A 86 7.95 30.70 -16.71
N PRO A 87 7.84 30.74 -15.37
CA PRO A 87 6.90 29.90 -14.62
C PRO A 87 5.44 30.12 -15.01
N ASP A 88 5.08 31.29 -15.52
CA ASP A 88 3.69 31.65 -15.81
C ASP A 88 3.29 31.27 -17.24
N GLU A 89 4.24 30.76 -18.03
CA GLU A 89 3.99 30.39 -19.40
C GLU A 89 3.11 29.13 -19.50
N MET A 90 2.01 29.26 -20.25
CA MET A 90 1.05 28.18 -20.50
C MET A 90 1.55 27.25 -21.62
N ARG A 91 1.93 26.03 -21.28
CA ARG A 91 2.52 25.04 -22.20
C ARG A 91 1.77 23.70 -22.13
N THR A 92 1.82 22.92 -23.21
CA THR A 92 1.33 21.52 -23.15
C THR A 92 2.25 20.67 -22.26
N LEU A 93 1.74 19.62 -21.63
CA LEU A 93 2.57 18.67 -20.85
C LEU A 93 3.75 18.13 -21.67
N ASN A 94 3.56 17.84 -22.95
CA ASN A 94 4.66 17.35 -23.78
C ASN A 94 5.76 18.41 -24.01
N ALA A 95 5.38 19.71 -24.09
CA ALA A 95 6.35 20.79 -24.17
C ALA A 95 7.11 20.97 -22.84
N ILE A 96 6.41 20.91 -21.70
CA ILE A 96 7.04 20.93 -20.37
C ILE A 96 7.99 19.75 -20.19
N ALA A 97 7.57 18.54 -20.60
CA ALA A 97 8.41 17.35 -20.51
C ALA A 97 9.74 17.50 -21.28
N ARG A 98 9.69 18.09 -22.48
CA ARG A 98 10.89 18.37 -23.28
C ARG A 98 11.81 19.38 -22.59
N LEU A 99 11.26 20.44 -22.00
CA LEU A 99 12.06 21.42 -21.25
C LEU A 99 12.77 20.80 -20.05
N LEU A 100 12.10 19.89 -19.34
CA LEU A 100 12.65 19.19 -18.18
C LEU A 100 13.59 18.03 -18.55
N GLY A 101 13.72 17.70 -19.84
CA GLY A 101 14.48 16.55 -20.30
C GLY A 101 13.91 15.21 -19.81
N VAL A 102 12.58 15.13 -19.62
CA VAL A 102 11.88 13.92 -19.18
C VAL A 102 11.00 13.35 -20.30
N ALA A 103 10.70 12.05 -20.23
CA ALA A 103 9.80 11.43 -21.19
C ALA A 103 8.37 11.99 -21.02
N GLY A 104 7.70 12.34 -22.12
CA GLY A 104 6.32 12.86 -22.09
C GLY A 104 5.34 11.92 -21.38
N LYS A 105 5.52 10.59 -21.51
CA LYS A 105 4.72 9.58 -20.80
C LYS A 105 4.79 9.73 -19.28
N THR A 106 5.92 10.19 -18.74
CA THR A 106 6.07 10.43 -17.31
C THR A 106 5.09 11.49 -16.84
N LEU A 107 4.92 12.59 -17.57
CA LEU A 107 3.94 13.62 -17.21
C LEU A 107 2.51 13.17 -17.47
N SER A 108 2.25 12.47 -18.58
CA SER A 108 0.91 11.95 -18.88
C SER A 108 0.37 11.01 -17.80
N GLN A 109 1.24 10.30 -17.07
CA GLN A 109 0.84 9.45 -15.96
C GLN A 109 0.20 10.24 -14.80
N TYR A 110 0.58 11.51 -14.61
CA TYR A 110 0.06 12.38 -13.54
C TYR A 110 -0.96 13.39 -14.06
N ARG A 111 -1.50 13.17 -15.27
CA ARG A 111 -2.43 14.11 -15.90
C ARG A 111 -3.60 14.49 -14.98
N GLN A 112 -4.23 13.50 -14.33
CA GLN A 112 -5.34 13.75 -13.40
C GLN A 112 -4.92 14.66 -12.23
N THR A 113 -3.70 14.51 -11.71
CA THR A 113 -3.18 15.37 -10.64
C THR A 113 -2.95 16.79 -11.14
N PHE A 114 -2.43 16.95 -12.36
CA PHE A 114 -2.25 18.27 -12.96
C PHE A 114 -3.59 18.94 -13.27
N ASP A 115 -4.56 18.20 -13.79
CA ASP A 115 -5.91 18.72 -14.05
C ASP A 115 -6.59 19.19 -12.75
N ALA A 116 -6.31 18.53 -11.62
CA ALA A 116 -6.89 18.89 -10.32
C ALA A 116 -6.20 20.08 -9.64
N HIS A 117 -4.88 20.26 -9.83
CA HIS A 117 -4.08 21.14 -8.98
C HIS A 117 -3.25 22.19 -9.73
N ALA A 118 -3.01 22.03 -11.03
CA ALA A 118 -2.30 23.02 -11.83
C ALA A 118 -3.29 23.93 -12.55
N GLU A 119 -2.94 25.22 -12.65
CA GLU A 119 -3.64 26.14 -13.52
C GLU A 119 -3.55 25.65 -14.97
N HIS A 120 -4.70 25.51 -15.63
CA HIS A 120 -4.78 25.04 -16.99
C HIS A 120 -5.90 25.73 -17.78
N ARG A 121 -5.76 25.72 -19.10
CA ARG A 121 -6.79 26.20 -20.03
C ARG A 121 -6.86 25.32 -21.25
N ASP A 122 -8.06 25.14 -21.77
CA ASP A 122 -8.25 24.44 -23.03
C ASP A 122 -7.96 25.34 -24.23
N HIS A 123 -7.24 24.77 -25.21
CA HIS A 123 -6.87 25.41 -26.45
C HIS A 123 -7.14 24.44 -27.61
N GLY A 124 -8.40 24.42 -28.05
CA GLY A 124 -8.89 23.46 -29.03
C GLY A 124 -8.80 22.03 -28.48
N ALA A 125 -8.13 21.13 -29.21
CA ALA A 125 -7.96 19.74 -28.80
C ALA A 125 -6.84 19.51 -27.74
N ARG A 126 -6.22 20.57 -27.22
CA ARG A 126 -5.08 20.48 -26.30
C ARG A 126 -5.32 21.31 -25.05
N THR A 127 -4.97 20.74 -23.90
CA THR A 127 -4.93 21.47 -22.63
C THR A 127 -3.53 22.03 -22.41
N LEU A 128 -3.45 23.31 -22.05
CA LEU A 128 -2.23 24.02 -21.69
C LEU A 128 -2.21 24.18 -20.17
N TYR A 129 -1.05 23.98 -19.55
CA TYR A 129 -0.83 24.07 -18.12
C TYR A 129 0.20 25.15 -17.84
N ARG A 130 0.08 25.83 -16.70
CA ARG A 130 1.10 26.75 -16.21
C ARG A 130 2.35 25.97 -15.84
N THR A 131 3.50 26.39 -16.39
CA THR A 131 4.75 25.62 -16.30
C THR A 131 5.23 25.47 -14.86
N GLY A 132 5.16 26.54 -14.07
CA GLY A 132 5.55 26.56 -12.65
C GLY A 132 4.75 25.57 -11.81
N ASP A 133 3.43 25.51 -11.98
CA ASP A 133 2.56 24.62 -11.20
C ASP A 133 2.87 23.15 -11.46
N VAL A 134 3.07 22.78 -12.73
CA VAL A 134 3.44 21.40 -13.10
C VAL A 134 4.79 21.02 -12.48
N VAL A 135 5.77 21.92 -12.50
CA VAL A 135 7.09 21.69 -11.89
C VAL A 135 7.01 21.58 -10.37
N ASN A 136 6.23 22.44 -9.71
CA ASN A 136 6.00 22.37 -8.26
C ASN A 136 5.35 21.04 -7.87
N LEU A 137 4.29 20.64 -8.55
CA LEU A 137 3.61 19.36 -8.32
C LEU A 137 4.53 18.15 -8.54
N LEU A 138 5.47 18.23 -9.49
CA LEU A 138 6.48 17.19 -9.70
C LEU A 138 7.52 17.13 -8.57
N ASN A 139 7.91 18.28 -8.03
CA ASN A 139 8.88 18.40 -6.94
C ASN A 139 8.28 17.98 -5.58
N ASP A 140 7.01 18.28 -5.37
CA ASP A 140 6.26 17.94 -4.16
C ASP A 140 5.83 16.47 -4.13
N ARG A 141 5.95 15.79 -5.27
CA ARG A 141 5.54 14.40 -5.41
C ARG A 141 6.25 13.48 -4.40
N PRO A 142 5.51 12.62 -3.68
CA PRO A 142 6.07 11.48 -2.99
C PRO A 142 6.75 10.57 -4.04
N GLY A 143 8.07 10.40 -3.95
CA GLY A 143 8.84 9.60 -4.92
C GLY A 143 8.23 8.22 -5.14
N ALA A 144 8.47 7.60 -6.30
CA ALA A 144 7.98 6.25 -6.63
C ALA A 144 8.48 5.22 -5.58
N GLY A 145 7.67 5.02 -4.54
CA GLY A 145 8.07 4.36 -3.30
C GLY A 145 7.21 4.78 -2.11
N VAL A 146 6.78 6.04 -2.09
CA VAL A 146 5.97 6.65 -1.03
C VAL A 146 4.53 6.83 -1.51
N ALA A 147 3.85 5.74 -1.87
CA ALA A 147 2.42 5.78 -1.59
C ALA A 147 2.36 5.58 -0.08
N SER A 148 1.73 6.52 0.65
CA SER A 148 1.32 6.23 2.02
C SER A 148 0.60 4.87 1.99
N ALA A 149 0.96 3.98 2.92
CA ALA A 149 0.41 2.63 2.95
C ALA A 149 -1.11 2.67 2.83
N THR A 150 -1.73 3.66 3.47
CA THR A 150 -3.16 4.00 3.48
C THR A 150 -3.82 4.07 2.10
N GLU A 151 -3.21 4.73 1.10
CA GLU A 151 -3.84 4.85 -0.24
C GLU A 151 -3.72 3.59 -1.10
N ARG A 152 -2.71 2.75 -0.85
CA ARG A 152 -2.62 1.42 -1.47
C ARG A 152 -3.49 0.40 -0.75
N ASP A 153 -3.67 0.54 0.56
CA ASP A 153 -4.52 -0.33 1.38
C ASP A 153 -5.99 -0.09 1.10
N ALA A 154 -6.42 1.18 0.99
CA ALA A 154 -7.77 1.53 0.59
C ALA A 154 -8.16 0.94 -0.78
N ARG A 155 -7.19 0.81 -1.70
CA ARG A 155 -7.39 0.17 -3.01
C ARG A 155 -7.33 -1.36 -2.95
N ARG A 156 -6.72 -1.94 -1.93
CA ARG A 156 -6.61 -3.40 -1.79
C ARG A 156 -7.78 -4.01 -1.03
N GLY A 157 -8.52 -3.23 -0.25
CA GLY A 157 -9.58 -3.75 0.64
C GLY A 157 -8.99 -4.56 1.79
N ARG A 158 -9.73 -4.71 2.88
CA ARG A 158 -9.24 -5.45 4.05
C ARG A 158 -9.20 -6.97 3.80
N ASP A 159 -8.26 -7.63 4.44
CA ASP A 159 -8.25 -9.09 4.53
C ASP A 159 -9.38 -9.57 5.46
N LEU A 160 -9.84 -10.80 5.23
CA LEU A 160 -10.83 -11.46 6.07
C LEU A 160 -10.19 -11.92 7.38
N THR A 161 -10.92 -11.78 8.48
CA THR A 161 -10.61 -12.49 9.72
C THR A 161 -10.89 -13.99 9.57
N ASP A 162 -10.27 -14.80 10.43
CA ASP A 162 -10.50 -16.25 10.44
C ASP A 162 -11.98 -16.61 10.66
N GLN A 163 -12.69 -15.80 11.47
CA GLN A 163 -14.13 -15.99 11.72
C GLN A 163 -14.97 -15.69 10.48
N GLU A 164 -14.65 -14.62 9.75
CA GLU A 164 -15.35 -14.27 8.50
C GLU A 164 -15.06 -15.29 7.40
N ALA A 165 -13.82 -15.78 7.32
CA ALA A 165 -13.46 -16.85 6.40
C ALA A 165 -14.21 -18.15 6.73
N ALA A 166 -14.29 -18.53 8.01
CA ALA A 166 -15.04 -19.71 8.44
C ALA A 166 -16.55 -19.56 8.16
N ARG A 167 -17.12 -18.37 8.39
CA ARG A 167 -18.52 -18.06 8.06
C ARG A 167 -18.79 -18.22 6.57
N LEU A 168 -17.88 -17.73 5.73
CA LEU A 168 -17.97 -17.85 4.27
C LEU A 168 -17.85 -19.31 3.79
N GLN A 169 -16.99 -20.11 4.42
CA GLN A 169 -16.79 -21.53 4.12
C GLN A 169 -17.98 -22.41 4.59
N ALA A 170 -18.62 -22.03 5.69
CA ALA A 170 -19.74 -22.77 6.29
C ALA A 170 -21.07 -22.54 5.56
N ALA A 171 -21.13 -21.59 4.61
CA ALA A 171 -22.34 -21.30 3.86
C ALA A 171 -22.84 -22.55 3.11
N ALA A 172 -24.05 -23.01 3.45
CA ALA A 172 -24.61 -24.25 2.94
C ALA A 172 -25.20 -24.09 1.53
N THR A 173 -25.52 -22.85 1.14
CA THR A 173 -26.16 -22.54 -0.14
C THR A 173 -25.43 -21.43 -0.90
N PRO A 174 -25.54 -21.38 -2.24
CA PRO A 174 -25.02 -20.28 -3.04
C PRO A 174 -25.54 -18.90 -2.62
N GLY A 175 -26.80 -18.82 -2.18
CA GLY A 175 -27.42 -17.56 -1.75
C GLY A 175 -26.97 -17.08 -0.39
N GLU A 176 -26.81 -17.98 0.56
CA GLU A 176 -26.18 -17.68 1.85
C GLU A 176 -24.74 -17.20 1.66
N TRP A 177 -23.98 -17.87 0.78
CA TRP A 177 -22.63 -17.45 0.44
C TRP A 177 -22.60 -16.04 -0.17
N ALA A 178 -23.52 -15.75 -1.11
CA ALA A 178 -23.59 -14.44 -1.76
C ALA A 178 -23.98 -13.32 -0.79
N ALA A 179 -24.90 -13.59 0.15
CA ALA A 179 -25.27 -12.65 1.20
C ALA A 179 -24.06 -12.31 2.10
N ILE A 180 -23.35 -13.34 2.59
CA ILE A 180 -22.16 -13.15 3.43
C ILE A 180 -21.05 -12.40 2.66
N ALA A 181 -20.81 -12.75 1.40
CA ALA A 181 -19.81 -12.08 0.58
C ALA A 181 -20.15 -10.59 0.35
N ARG A 182 -21.42 -10.24 0.18
CA ARG A 182 -21.86 -8.84 0.02
C ARG A 182 -21.69 -8.05 1.32
N ASP A 183 -22.07 -8.61 2.46
CA ASP A 183 -21.86 -7.99 3.78
C ASP A 183 -20.38 -7.68 3.99
N LEU A 184 -19.50 -8.65 3.70
CA LEU A 184 -18.06 -8.48 3.83
C LEU A 184 -17.50 -7.40 2.89
N LEU A 185 -17.98 -7.34 1.64
CA LEU A 185 -17.60 -6.28 0.69
C LEU A 185 -18.07 -4.90 1.17
N ALA A 186 -19.27 -4.80 1.75
CA ALA A 186 -19.79 -3.55 2.32
C ALA A 186 -18.95 -3.10 3.52
N ASP A 187 -18.46 -4.05 4.32
CA ASP A 187 -17.53 -3.82 5.42
C ASP A 187 -16.06 -3.61 4.96
N GLY A 188 -15.84 -3.46 3.65
CA GLY A 188 -14.54 -3.11 3.07
C GLY A 188 -13.61 -4.29 2.77
N ALA A 189 -14.07 -5.55 2.91
CA ALA A 189 -13.27 -6.70 2.52
C ALA A 189 -12.99 -6.70 1.02
N SER A 190 -11.86 -7.29 0.63
CA SER A 190 -11.48 -7.38 -0.78
C SER A 190 -12.06 -8.63 -1.46
N ARG A 191 -12.41 -8.53 -2.75
CA ARG A 191 -12.77 -9.71 -3.56
C ARG A 191 -11.67 -10.79 -3.58
N PRO A 192 -10.36 -10.43 -3.67
CA PRO A 192 -9.28 -11.41 -3.55
C PRO A 192 -9.19 -12.11 -2.19
N SER A 193 -9.54 -11.45 -1.08
CA SER A 193 -9.56 -12.09 0.25
C SER A 193 -10.71 -13.08 0.35
N ILE A 194 -11.92 -12.69 -0.09
CA ILE A 194 -13.08 -13.59 -0.23
C ILE A 194 -12.74 -14.81 -1.10
N GLY A 195 -12.09 -14.58 -2.24
CA GLY A 195 -11.67 -15.65 -3.12
C GLY A 195 -10.74 -16.65 -2.44
N ARG A 196 -9.67 -16.16 -1.79
CA ARG A 196 -8.72 -17.01 -1.06
C ARG A 196 -9.39 -17.87 0.00
N ALA A 197 -10.38 -17.34 0.73
CA ALA A 197 -11.08 -18.08 1.78
C ALA A 197 -11.84 -19.31 1.25
N VAL A 198 -12.30 -19.30 0.00
CA VAL A 198 -13.06 -20.42 -0.60
C VAL A 198 -12.39 -21.05 -1.82
N GLY A 199 -11.09 -20.80 -2.01
CA GLY A 199 -10.32 -21.36 -3.14
C GLY A 199 -10.73 -20.81 -4.51
N LEU A 200 -11.32 -19.61 -4.57
CA LEU A 200 -11.72 -18.94 -5.80
C LEU A 200 -10.78 -17.78 -6.14
N THR A 201 -10.71 -17.44 -7.43
CA THR A 201 -10.04 -16.20 -7.86
C THR A 201 -10.96 -15.00 -7.65
N GLY A 202 -10.41 -13.78 -7.56
CA GLY A 202 -11.22 -12.56 -7.40
C GLY A 202 -12.27 -12.37 -8.51
N ASN A 203 -11.95 -12.75 -9.75
CA ASN A 203 -12.89 -12.71 -10.87
C ASN A 203 -14.00 -13.77 -10.73
N ALA A 204 -13.67 -14.96 -10.21
CA ALA A 204 -14.66 -16.01 -9.98
C ALA A 204 -15.65 -15.64 -8.86
N VAL A 205 -15.20 -14.88 -7.85
CA VAL A 205 -16.08 -14.29 -6.82
C VAL A 205 -17.07 -13.32 -7.45
N GLU A 206 -16.61 -12.46 -8.36
CA GLU A 206 -17.46 -11.48 -9.04
C GLU A 206 -18.50 -12.15 -9.94
N GLN A 207 -18.09 -13.16 -10.72
CA GLN A 207 -19.01 -13.92 -11.56
C GLN A 207 -20.09 -14.60 -10.72
N ARG A 208 -19.70 -15.25 -9.61
CA ARG A 208 -20.64 -15.95 -8.72
C ARG A 208 -21.64 -15.02 -8.04
N LEU A 209 -21.24 -13.78 -7.74
CA LEU A 209 -22.17 -12.76 -7.23
C LEU A 209 -23.18 -12.34 -8.29
N ARG A 210 -22.74 -12.12 -9.54
CA ARG A 210 -23.64 -11.76 -10.65
C ARG A 210 -24.62 -12.86 -11.01
N ASP A 211 -24.16 -14.11 -11.05
CA ASP A 211 -25.01 -15.26 -11.38
C ASP A 211 -26.17 -15.42 -10.38
N HIS A 212 -25.96 -15.00 -9.13
CA HIS A 212 -27.00 -15.02 -8.10
C HIS A 212 -27.97 -13.82 -8.16
N ASP A 213 -27.59 -12.69 -8.76
CA ASP A 213 -28.51 -11.56 -8.95
C ASP A 213 -29.48 -11.76 -10.12
N HIS A 214 -29.29 -12.82 -10.92
CA HIS A 214 -30.11 -13.18 -12.07
C HIS A 214 -31.00 -14.43 -11.84
N MET A 215 -31.03 -14.98 -10.62
CA MET A 215 -31.97 -16.03 -10.21
C MET A 215 -33.05 -15.46 -9.30
#